data_AF-A0A937TVN0-F1
#
_entry.id   AF-A0A937TVN0-F1
#
_cell.length_a   1.000
_cell.length_b   1.000
_cell.length_c   1.000
_cell.angle_alpha   90.00
_cell.angle_beta   90.00
_cell.angle_gamma   90.00
#
_symmetry.space_group_name_H-M   'P 1'
#
loop_
_entity.id
_entity.type
_entity.pdbx_description
1 polymer ?
#
loop_
_entity_poly.entity_id
_entity_poly.type
_entity_poly.pdbx_seq_one_letter_code
_entity_poly.pdbx_strand_id
1 'polypeptide(L)' 'MSTTIAISGKGGSGKTTLAALVVRTLVDRTGQSILAVDADPNSCLGPALG' A
#
# COMPACT_ATOMS: atom_id res chain seq x y z
N MET A 1 4.32 -16.04 11.71
CA MET A 1 4.48 -15.75 10.26
C MET A 1 3.70 -14.50 9.94
N SER A 2 4.29 -13.55 9.21
CA SER A 2 3.59 -12.38 8.68
C SER A 2 3.14 -12.64 7.24
N THR A 3 1.95 -12.20 6.88
CA THR A 3 1.48 -12.24 5.49
C THR A 3 2.03 -11.03 4.72
N THR A 4 2.70 -11.28 3.59
CA THR A 4 3.24 -10.22 2.73
C THR A 4 2.41 -10.10 1.46
N ILE A 5 2.03 -8.87 1.10
CA ILE A 5 1.30 -8.56 -0.13
C ILE A 5 2.18 -7.67 -1.00
N ALA A 6 2.47 -8.10 -2.23
CA ALA A 6 3.24 -7.34 -3.21
C ALA A 6 2.33 -6.87 -4.34
N ILE A 7 2.42 -5.59 -4.72
CA ILE A 7 1.64 -4.98 -5.80
C ILE A 7 2.61 -4.54 -6.91
N SER A 8 2.42 -5.06 -8.11
CA SER A 8 3.26 -4.77 -9.28
C SER A 8 2.40 -4.50 -10.53
N GLY A 9 2.98 -3.83 -11.52
CA GLY A 9 2.28 -3.38 -12.73
C GLY A 9 2.99 -2.25 -13.46
N LYS A 10 2.51 -1.95 -14.67
CA LYS A 10 3.06 -0.90 -15.55
C LYS A 10 2.99 0.49 -14.88
N GLY A 11 3.84 1.42 -15.31
CA GLY A 11 3.71 2.84 -14.94
C GLY A 11 2.31 3.37 -15.26
N GLY A 12 1.69 4.07 -14.31
CA GLY A 12 0.34 4.62 -14.46
C GLY A 12 -0.83 3.66 -14.24
N SER A 13 -0.60 2.40 -13.85
CA SER A 13 -1.68 1.41 -13.64
C SER A 13 -2.43 1.53 -12.30
N GLY A 14 -2.21 2.61 -11.53
CA GLY A 14 -2.88 2.83 -10.24
C GLY A 14 -2.36 2.02 -9.04
N LYS A 15 -1.13 1.47 -9.12
CA LYS A 15 -0.54 0.63 -8.05
C LYS A 15 -0.54 1.30 -6.68
N THR A 16 -0.07 2.54 -6.61
CA THR A 16 0.02 3.31 -5.36
C THR A 16 -1.36 3.54 -4.75
N THR A 17 -2.35 3.86 -5.59
CA THR A 17 -3.74 4.03 -5.16
C THR A 17 -4.30 2.73 -4.59
N LEU A 18 -4.07 1.60 -5.28
CA LEU A 18 -4.49 0.30 -4.79
C LEU A 18 -3.80 -0.07 -3.48
N ALA A 19 -2.49 0.18 -3.37
CA ALA A 19 -1.72 -0.07 -2.15
C ALA A 19 -2.27 0.72 -0.96
N ALA A 20 -2.55 2.02 -1.15
CA ALA A 20 -3.14 2.86 -0.11
C ALA A 20 -4.53 2.36 0.34
N LEU A 21 -5.39 1.97 -0.61
CA LEU A 21 -6.71 1.41 -0.31
C LEU A 21 -6.64 0.07 0.44
N VAL A 22 -5.70 -0.81 0.05
CA VAL A 22 -5.49 -2.10 0.72
C VAL A 22 -5.02 -1.88 2.15
N VAL A 23 -3.99 -1.04 2.36
CA VAL A 23 -3.48 -0.72 3.70
C VAL A 23 -4.59 -0.17 4.57
N ARG A 24 -5.34 0.82 4.10
CA ARG A 24 -6.46 1.42 4.85
C ARG A 24 -7.54 0.39 5.20
N THR A 25 -7.96 -0.42 4.23
CA THR A 25 -8.96 -1.47 4.44
C THR A 25 -8.50 -2.52 5.45
N LEU A 26 -7.21 -2.90 5.43
CA LEU A 26 -6.67 -3.87 6.37
C LEU A 26 -6.58 -3.30 7.78
N VAL A 27 -6.12 -2.06 7.94
CA VAL A 27 -6.12 -1.36 9.23
C VAL A 27 -7.53 -1.28 9.79
N ASP A 28 -8.50 -0.82 8.98
CA ASP A 28 -9.90 -0.64 9.40
C ASP A 28 -10.57 -1.96 9.82
N ARG A 29 -10.27 -3.08 9.13
CA ARG A 29 -10.90 -4.39 9.41
C ARG A 29 -10.23 -5.18 10.52
N THR A 30 -8.92 -5.06 10.66
CA THR A 30 -8.15 -5.91 11.58
C THR A 30 -7.73 -5.18 12.85
N GLY A 31 -7.67 -3.85 12.83
CA GLY A 31 -7.08 -3.05 13.90
C GLY A 31 -5.59 -3.28 14.11
N GLN A 32 -4.93 -4.01 13.22
CA GLN A 32 -3.51 -4.34 13.32
C GLN A 32 -2.64 -3.29 12.63
N SER A 33 -1.42 -3.12 13.14
CA SER A 33 -0.41 -2.30 12.48
C SER A 33 0.03 -2.93 11.17
N ILE A 34 -0.01 -2.15 10.08
CA ILE A 34 0.47 -2.57 8.75
C ILE A 34 1.78 -1.86 8.44
N LEU A 35 2.80 -2.62 8.05
CA LEU A 35 4.04 -2.09 7.50
C LEU A 35 3.86 -1.86 5.99
N ALA A 36 3.75 -0.60 5.57
CA ALA A 36 3.70 -0.22 4.17
C ALA A 36 5.10 0.16 3.66
N VAL A 37 5.54 -0.43 2.55
CA VAL A 37 6.83 -0.16 1.91
C VAL A 37 6.59 0.33 0.49
N ASP A 38 7.10 1.51 0.16
CA ASP A 38 7.07 2.04 -1.20
C ASP A 38 8.39 1.71 -1.91
N ALA A 39 8.28 1.00 -3.04
CA ALA A 39 9.42 0.66 -3.89
C ALA A 39 9.45 1.51 -5.18
N ASP A 40 8.46 2.40 -5.38
CA ASP A 40 8.51 3.35 -6.48
C ASP A 40 9.53 4.48 -6.14
N PRO A 41 10.36 4.91 -7.11
CA PRO A 41 11.34 5.98 -6.89
C PRO A 41 10.68 7.33 -6.57
N ASN A 42 9.41 7.51 -6.98
CA ASN A 42 8.59 8.61 -6.56
C ASN A 42 7.80 8.17 -5.32
N SER A 43 8.12 8.72 -4.15
CA SER A 43 7.47 8.39 -2.87
C SER A 43 6.02 8.89 -2.82
N CYS A 44 5.14 8.21 -3.54
CA CYS A 44 3.73 8.59 -3.70
C CYS A 44 2.83 7.91 -2.66
N LEU A 45 3.28 6.84 -1.99
CA LEU A 45 2.44 6.08 -1.08
C LEU A 45 2.13 6.82 0.22
N GLY A 46 3.13 7.48 0.83
CA GLY A 46 2.94 8.25 2.07
C GLY A 46 1.83 9.30 1.93
N PRO A 47 1.93 10.23 0.96
CA PRO A 47 0.88 11.21 0.70
C PRO A 47 -0.50 10.60 0.38
N ALA A 48 -0.54 9.40 -0.22
CA ALA A 48 -1.79 8.72 -0.54
C ALA A 48 -2.49 8.09 0.68
N LEU A 49 -1.75 7.84 1.77
CA LEU A 49 -2.31 7.33 3.03
C LEU A 49 -2.90 8.44 3.92
N GLY A 50 -2.58 9.70 3.62
CA GLY A 50 -2.96 10.88 4.43
C GLY A 50 -1.87 11.27 5.41
#